data_AF-A0A9D8FYB2-F1
#
_entry.id   AF-A0A9D8FYB2-F1
#
_cell.length_a   1.000
_cell.length_b   1.000
_cell.length_c   1.000
_cell.angle_alpha   90.00
_cell.angle_beta   90.00
_cell.angle_gamma   90.00
#
_symmetry.space_group_name_H-M   'P 1'
#
loop_
_entity.id
_entity.type
_entity.pdbx_description
1 polymer ?
#
loop_
_entity_poly.entity_id
_entity_poly.type
_entity_poly.pdbx_seq_one_letter_code
_entity_poly.pdbx_strand_id
1 'polypeptide(L)'
;MAKKVVRVEPQTPSQPAGQSGAASWKPTPESKGQATTFRIIAFVLWLLAIAGEVFAIFWVLKQSTINLTLLIIAIVVIGALAVIGSLLWKKANQLDPASRAEPVRFFIQNQLGYIMAILAFLPLIVLILMNKDMDQKQKGIAGGIAIVALVIAAMFGISFNPPSVEQYTQQAQQTALPQFPEESAVIIKYTGKDLVFWTKAGTVYHLCEKASDLQRESKDSTIYSGTVAQAHANGKDRLTLKVEEELKQCGISVTPVPAAPLPTPTRK
;
A
#
# COMPACT_ATOMS: atom_id res chain seq x y z
N MET A 1 -30.30 16.23 33.99
CA MET A 1 -30.03 14.85 33.56
C MET A 1 -28.82 14.89 32.65
N ALA A 2 -27.76 14.13 32.93
CA ALA A 2 -26.58 14.09 32.07
C ALA A 2 -26.91 13.34 30.77
N LYS A 3 -26.59 13.93 29.61
CA LYS A 3 -26.84 13.30 28.30
C LYS A 3 -25.74 12.30 27.97
N LYS A 4 -26.07 11.27 27.20
CA LYS A 4 -25.10 10.24 26.78
C LYS A 4 -24.33 10.75 25.56
N VAL A 5 -23.02 10.94 25.69
CA VAL A 5 -22.13 11.22 24.56
C VAL A 5 -21.62 9.90 23.98
N VAL A 6 -21.87 9.69 22.68
CA VAL A 6 -21.40 8.53 21.92
C VAL A 6 -20.29 9.02 20.98
N ARG A 7 -19.07 8.51 21.14
CA ARG A 7 -17.97 8.79 20.22
C ARG A 7 -18.11 7.90 18.99
N VAL A 8 -18.12 8.51 17.80
CA VAL A 8 -18.09 7.77 16.55
C VAL A 8 -16.66 7.27 16.32
N GLU A 9 -16.48 5.97 16.42
CA GLU A 9 -15.18 5.36 16.19
C GLU A 9 -14.75 5.53 14.73
N PRO A 10 -13.49 5.91 14.48
CA PRO A 10 -12.95 5.91 13.13
C PRO A 10 -13.07 4.51 12.52
N GLN A 11 -13.42 4.43 11.23
CA GLN A 11 -13.44 3.15 10.49
C GLN A 11 -12.05 2.56 10.23
N THR A 12 -11.00 3.13 10.85
CA THR A 12 -9.62 2.66 10.79
C THR A 12 -9.09 2.53 12.22
N PRO A 13 -8.42 1.41 12.59
CA PRO A 13 -7.85 1.24 13.92
C PRO A 13 -6.89 2.39 14.23
N SER A 14 -7.27 3.26 15.15
CA SER A 14 -6.49 4.44 15.51
C SER A 14 -5.40 4.04 16.51
N GLN A 15 -4.14 4.18 16.12
CA GLN A 15 -3.04 4.17 17.09
C GLN A 15 -3.20 5.34 18.08
N PRO A 16 -2.88 5.15 19.37
CA PRO A 16 -3.03 6.18 20.38
C PRO A 16 -2.18 7.41 20.07
N ALA A 17 -2.81 8.58 20.18
CA ALA A 17 -2.20 9.88 19.96
C ALA A 17 -1.10 10.14 21.00
N GLY A 18 0.16 9.95 20.60
CA GLY A 18 1.31 10.19 21.48
C GLY A 18 2.69 10.08 20.83
N GLN A 19 2.82 10.05 19.50
CA GLN A 19 4.13 10.08 18.83
C GLN A 19 4.09 11.05 17.64
N SER A 20 4.35 12.33 17.94
CA SER A 20 4.70 13.35 16.95
C SER A 20 6.14 13.17 16.49
N GLY A 21 6.31 12.24 15.56
CA GLY A 21 7.43 12.08 14.65
C GLY A 21 6.89 11.17 13.55
N ALA A 22 6.80 11.65 12.31
CA ALA A 22 6.10 10.99 11.20
C ALA A 22 6.29 9.46 11.25
N ALA A 23 5.29 8.74 11.77
CA ALA A 23 5.43 7.33 12.04
C ALA A 23 5.60 6.61 10.70
N SER A 24 6.81 6.11 10.44
CA SER A 24 7.10 5.31 9.26
C SER A 24 6.16 4.12 9.24
N TRP A 25 5.39 3.96 8.17
CA TRP A 25 4.47 2.85 8.00
C TRP A 25 5.20 1.52 8.23
N LYS A 26 4.54 0.60 8.95
CA LYS A 26 5.05 -0.76 9.18
C LYS A 26 3.96 -1.77 8.86
N PRO A 27 4.31 -2.93 8.27
CA PRO A 27 3.35 -4.01 8.06
C PRO A 27 2.74 -4.47 9.38
N THR A 28 1.47 -4.88 9.32
CA THR A 28 0.86 -5.61 10.44
C THR A 28 1.56 -6.96 10.63
N PRO A 29 1.52 -7.57 11.83
CA PRO A 29 2.09 -8.89 12.06
C PRO A 29 1.53 -9.95 11.09
N GLU A 30 0.25 -9.86 10.75
CA GLU A 30 -0.41 -10.73 9.78
C GLU A 30 0.15 -10.56 8.37
N SER A 31 0.21 -9.32 7.86
CA SER A 31 0.78 -9.04 6.53
C SER A 31 2.24 -9.47 6.43
N LYS A 32 3.01 -9.30 7.50
CA LYS A 32 4.40 -9.77 7.58
C LYS A 32 4.49 -11.30 7.56
N GLY A 33 3.59 -11.98 8.26
CA GLY A 33 3.48 -13.44 8.24
C GLY A 33 3.18 -13.97 6.85
N GLN A 34 2.15 -13.42 6.19
CA GLN A 34 1.78 -13.78 4.82
C GLN A 34 2.90 -13.48 3.81
N ALA A 35 3.56 -12.32 3.93
CA ALA A 35 4.71 -11.98 3.09
C ALA A 35 5.84 -13.02 3.23
N THR A 36 6.12 -13.45 4.46
CA THR A 36 7.15 -14.47 4.73
C THR A 36 6.79 -15.80 4.07
N THR A 37 5.54 -16.25 4.21
CA THR A 37 5.05 -17.47 3.56
C THR A 37 5.19 -17.39 2.04
N PHE A 38 4.79 -16.29 1.40
CA PHE A 38 4.94 -16.11 -0.04
C PHE A 38 6.40 -16.11 -0.50
N ARG A 39 7.32 -15.50 0.27
CA ARG A 39 8.76 -15.54 -0.02
C ARG A 39 9.30 -16.97 0.04
N ILE A 40 8.92 -17.74 1.05
CA ILE A 40 9.35 -19.14 1.19
C ILE A 40 8.87 -19.97 -0.01
N ILE A 41 7.57 -19.87 -0.35
CA ILE A 41 7.02 -20.58 -1.49
C ILE A 41 7.72 -20.16 -2.79
N ALA A 42 7.95 -18.87 -2.99
CA ALA A 42 8.67 -18.36 -4.16
C ALA A 42 10.10 -18.96 -4.26
N PHE A 43 10.84 -18.99 -3.15
CA PHE A 43 12.16 -19.63 -3.11
C PHE A 43 12.11 -21.12 -3.42
N VAL A 44 11.13 -21.86 -2.88
CA VAL A 44 10.95 -23.27 -3.19
C VAL A 44 10.69 -23.47 -4.69
N LEU A 45 9.82 -22.67 -5.29
CA LEU A 45 9.55 -22.74 -6.73
C LEU A 45 10.79 -22.43 -7.58
N TRP A 46 11.60 -21.45 -7.18
CA TRP A 46 12.84 -21.15 -7.88
C TRP A 46 13.89 -22.26 -7.71
N LEU A 47 14.00 -22.87 -6.53
CA LEU A 47 14.88 -24.02 -6.32
C LEU A 47 14.43 -25.22 -7.16
N LEU A 48 13.12 -25.45 -7.29
CA LEU A 48 12.59 -26.48 -8.19
C LEU A 48 12.87 -26.16 -9.66
N ALA A 49 12.80 -24.88 -10.06
CA ALA A 49 13.17 -24.45 -11.41
C ALA A 49 14.66 -24.71 -11.69
N ILE A 50 15.55 -24.36 -10.76
CA ILE A 50 16.99 -24.62 -10.87
C ILE A 50 17.28 -26.12 -10.85
N ALA A 51 16.59 -26.91 -10.03
CA ALA A 51 16.73 -28.36 -10.04
C ALA A 51 16.31 -28.96 -11.39
N GLY A 52 15.23 -28.45 -11.98
CA GLY A 52 14.80 -28.79 -13.34
C GLY A 52 15.82 -28.40 -14.39
N GLU A 53 16.46 -27.24 -14.25
CA GLU A 53 17.55 -26.78 -15.12
C GLU A 53 18.76 -27.72 -15.04
N VAL A 54 19.21 -28.04 -13.82
CA VAL A 54 20.31 -28.98 -13.55
C VAL A 54 19.98 -30.36 -14.15
N PHE A 55 18.74 -30.84 -13.99
CA PHE A 55 18.29 -32.08 -14.64
C PHE A 55 18.35 -32.00 -16.17
N ALA A 56 17.88 -30.91 -16.77
CA ALA A 56 17.96 -30.71 -18.21
C ALA A 56 19.42 -30.72 -18.71
N ILE A 57 20.31 -30.03 -18.00
CA ILE A 57 21.73 -29.92 -18.36
C ILE A 57 22.46 -31.25 -18.20
N PHE A 58 22.39 -31.87 -17.03
CA PHE A 58 23.23 -33.02 -16.70
C PHE A 58 22.65 -34.36 -17.13
N TRP A 59 21.35 -34.41 -17.42
CA TRP A 59 20.70 -35.64 -17.86
C TRP A 59 20.16 -35.56 -19.29
N VAL A 60 19.34 -34.56 -19.63
CA VAL A 60 18.71 -34.49 -20.97
C VAL A 60 19.73 -34.16 -22.06
N LEU A 61 20.56 -33.14 -21.85
CA LEU A 61 21.55 -32.68 -22.84
C LEU A 61 22.77 -33.62 -22.98
N LYS A 62 22.92 -34.61 -22.11
CA LYS A 62 24.02 -35.60 -22.15
C LYS A 62 23.63 -36.92 -22.85
N GLN A 63 22.40 -37.06 -23.32
CA GLN A 63 21.98 -38.27 -24.03
C GLN A 63 22.57 -38.29 -25.45
N SER A 64 22.96 -39.47 -25.94
CA SER A 64 23.48 -39.65 -27.30
C SER A 64 22.49 -39.25 -28.39
N THR A 65 21.19 -39.42 -28.11
CA THR A 65 20.09 -38.91 -28.92
C THR A 65 19.20 -38.02 -28.05
N ILE A 66 19.30 -36.70 -28.24
CA ILE A 66 18.59 -35.74 -27.39
C ILE A 66 17.09 -35.77 -27.68
N ASN A 67 16.29 -36.03 -26.63
CA ASN A 67 14.84 -35.95 -26.71
C ASN A 67 14.39 -34.48 -26.66
N LEU A 68 14.22 -33.87 -27.84
CA LEU A 68 13.81 -32.46 -27.98
C LEU A 68 12.48 -32.15 -27.30
N THR A 69 11.51 -33.07 -27.37
CA THR A 69 10.20 -32.90 -26.73
C THR A 69 10.34 -32.77 -25.22
N LEU A 70 11.13 -33.65 -24.59
CA LEU A 70 11.39 -33.59 -23.15
C LEU A 70 12.11 -32.28 -22.77
N LEU A 71 13.09 -31.86 -23.55
CA LEU A 71 13.82 -30.61 -23.32
C LEU A 71 12.88 -29.39 -23.36
N ILE A 72 11.98 -29.33 -24.35
CA ILE A 72 10.99 -28.25 -24.47
C ILE A 72 10.04 -28.26 -23.28
N ILE A 73 9.53 -29.43 -22.87
CA ILE A 73 8.67 -29.56 -21.68
C ILE A 73 9.41 -29.06 -20.43
N ALA A 74 10.68 -29.43 -20.26
CA ALA A 74 11.49 -28.96 -19.14
C ALA A 74 11.63 -27.43 -19.15
N ILE A 75 11.94 -26.81 -20.30
CA ILE A 75 12.03 -25.36 -20.47
C ILE A 75 10.71 -24.66 -20.08
N VAL A 76 9.57 -25.20 -20.52
CA VAL A 76 8.24 -24.63 -20.21
C VAL A 76 7.93 -24.76 -18.71
N VAL A 77 8.22 -25.90 -18.09
CA VAL A 77 8.00 -26.11 -16.65
C VAL A 77 8.88 -25.18 -15.81
N ILE A 78 10.18 -25.06 -16.15
CA ILE A 78 11.11 -24.13 -15.50
C ILE A 78 10.58 -22.69 -15.61
N GLY A 79 10.07 -22.30 -16.79
CA GLY A 79 9.48 -20.98 -17.02
C GLY A 79 8.26 -20.71 -16.18
N ALA A 80 7.33 -21.67 -16.10
CA ALA A 80 6.14 -21.55 -15.27
C ALA A 80 6.50 -21.39 -13.79
N LEU A 81 7.42 -22.21 -13.26
CA LEU A 81 7.90 -22.12 -11.89
C LEU A 81 8.56 -20.76 -11.59
N ALA A 82 9.42 -20.28 -12.49
CA ALA A 82 10.10 -19.00 -12.36
C ALA A 82 9.12 -17.81 -12.36
N VAL A 83 8.10 -17.84 -13.24
CA VAL A 83 7.05 -16.81 -13.30
C VAL A 83 6.19 -16.85 -12.04
N ILE A 84 5.69 -18.01 -11.63
CA ILE A 84 4.83 -18.14 -10.44
C ILE A 84 5.60 -17.68 -9.18
N GLY A 85 6.85 -18.10 -9.02
CA GLY A 85 7.72 -17.64 -7.93
C GLY A 85 7.88 -16.12 -7.93
N SER A 86 8.09 -15.51 -9.10
CA SER A 86 8.20 -14.05 -9.24
C SER A 86 6.90 -13.31 -8.91
N LEU A 87 5.75 -13.85 -9.30
CA LEU A 87 4.44 -13.29 -8.96
C LEU A 87 4.19 -13.31 -7.45
N LEU A 88 4.49 -14.44 -6.79
CA LEU A 88 4.37 -14.57 -5.33
C LEU A 88 5.34 -13.64 -4.60
N TRP A 89 6.57 -13.52 -5.09
CA TRP A 89 7.55 -12.58 -4.54
C TRP A 89 7.06 -11.12 -4.62
N LYS A 90 6.47 -10.72 -5.76
CA LYS A 90 5.86 -9.39 -5.92
C LYS A 90 4.69 -9.17 -4.96
N LYS A 91 3.85 -10.19 -4.75
CA LYS A 91 2.79 -10.14 -3.74
C LYS A 91 3.34 -9.99 -2.33
N ALA A 92 4.42 -10.70 -1.98
CA ALA A 92 5.08 -10.52 -0.70
C ALA A 92 5.61 -9.09 -0.51
N ASN A 93 6.16 -8.48 -1.56
CA ASN A 93 6.66 -7.10 -1.52
C ASN A 93 5.57 -6.05 -1.36
N GLN A 94 4.34 -6.32 -1.78
CA GLN A 94 3.20 -5.44 -1.51
C GLN A 94 2.77 -5.49 -0.04
N LEU A 95 2.96 -6.64 0.61
CA LEU A 95 2.61 -6.83 2.03
C LEU A 95 3.71 -6.33 2.97
N ASP A 96 4.97 -6.48 2.58
CA ASP A 96 6.15 -6.07 3.34
C ASP A 96 7.19 -5.42 2.41
N PRO A 97 6.97 -4.17 1.97
CA PRO A 97 7.87 -3.42 1.10
C PRO A 97 9.18 -3.04 1.80
N ALA A 98 10.25 -2.92 1.02
CA ALA A 98 11.49 -2.31 1.49
C ALA A 98 11.37 -0.77 1.55
N SER A 99 12.13 -0.16 2.46
CA SER A 99 12.31 1.30 2.48
C SER A 99 13.31 1.72 1.40
N ARG A 100 13.08 2.86 0.76
CA ARG A 100 14.05 3.47 -0.19
C ARG A 100 15.31 3.99 0.51
N ALA A 101 15.28 4.18 1.83
CA ALA A 101 16.47 4.50 2.61
C ALA A 101 17.49 3.34 2.65
N GLU A 102 17.06 2.11 2.35
CA GLU A 102 17.92 0.92 2.25
C GLU A 102 18.07 0.48 0.77
N PRO A 103 18.90 1.16 -0.05
CA PRO A 103 18.92 0.99 -1.50
C PRO A 103 19.28 -0.43 -1.95
N VAL A 104 20.22 -1.10 -1.27
CA VAL A 104 20.63 -2.48 -1.60
C VAL A 104 19.48 -3.45 -1.38
N ARG A 105 18.83 -3.39 -0.21
CA ARG A 105 17.69 -4.24 0.11
C ARG A 105 16.51 -3.93 -0.80
N PHE A 106 16.25 -2.66 -1.05
CA PHE A 106 15.22 -2.21 -1.98
C PHE A 106 15.46 -2.75 -3.39
N PHE A 107 16.69 -2.71 -3.89
CA PHE A 107 17.03 -3.27 -5.20
C PHE A 107 16.84 -4.78 -5.25
N ILE A 108 17.48 -5.52 -4.34
CA ILE A 108 17.42 -6.99 -4.32
C ILE A 108 15.97 -7.43 -4.19
N GLN A 109 15.23 -6.89 -3.21
CA GLN A 109 13.85 -7.28 -2.98
C GLN A 109 12.96 -7.02 -4.21
N ASN A 110 13.18 -5.96 -4.98
CA ASN A 110 12.33 -5.64 -6.13
C ASN A 110 12.77 -6.28 -7.45
N GLN A 111 14.04 -6.67 -7.58
CA GLN A 111 14.63 -7.26 -8.79
C GLN A 111 14.97 -8.74 -8.65
N LEU A 112 14.74 -9.37 -7.49
CA LEU A 112 15.10 -10.77 -7.27
C LEU A 112 14.46 -11.70 -8.29
N GLY A 113 13.18 -11.49 -8.66
CA GLY A 113 12.50 -12.33 -9.65
C GLY A 113 13.21 -12.32 -11.02
N TYR A 114 13.70 -11.16 -11.46
CA TYR A 114 14.48 -11.02 -12.69
C TYR A 114 15.83 -11.75 -12.59
N ILE A 115 16.53 -11.58 -11.47
CA ILE A 115 17.82 -12.26 -11.22
C ILE A 115 17.63 -13.78 -11.24
N MET A 116 16.61 -14.28 -10.55
CA MET A 116 16.31 -15.71 -10.51
C MET A 116 15.90 -16.27 -11.87
N ALA A 117 15.19 -15.49 -12.70
CA ALA A 117 14.88 -15.88 -14.06
C ALA A 117 16.14 -16.04 -14.92
N ILE A 118 17.11 -15.12 -14.82
CA ILE A 118 18.40 -15.26 -15.52
C ILE A 118 19.13 -16.50 -15.04
N LEU A 119 19.21 -16.71 -13.72
CA LEU A 119 19.91 -17.85 -13.16
C LEU A 119 19.32 -19.19 -13.62
N ALA A 120 18.00 -19.29 -13.75
CA ALA A 120 17.30 -20.53 -14.12
C ALA A 120 17.35 -20.87 -15.63
N PHE A 121 17.75 -19.92 -16.49
CA PHE A 121 17.70 -20.10 -17.94
C PHE A 121 19.03 -19.86 -18.64
N LEU A 122 19.85 -18.92 -18.18
CA LEU A 122 21.05 -18.52 -18.89
C LEU A 122 22.05 -19.68 -19.07
N PRO A 123 22.40 -20.46 -18.02
CA PRO A 123 23.28 -21.62 -18.20
C PRO A 123 22.71 -22.65 -19.18
N LEU A 124 21.42 -23.00 -19.06
CA LEU A 124 20.76 -23.92 -19.98
C LEU A 124 20.76 -23.42 -21.43
N ILE A 125 20.44 -22.14 -21.68
CA ILE A 125 20.45 -21.55 -23.03
C ILE A 125 21.84 -21.66 -23.66
N VAL A 126 22.88 -21.25 -22.93
CA VAL A 126 24.27 -21.32 -23.41
C VAL A 126 24.64 -22.75 -23.77
N LEU A 127 24.30 -23.72 -22.91
CA LEU A 127 24.62 -25.12 -23.15
C LEU A 127 23.82 -25.74 -24.30
N ILE A 128 22.55 -25.34 -24.51
CA ILE A 128 21.78 -25.77 -25.70
C ILE A 128 22.48 -25.31 -26.98
N LEU A 129 22.89 -24.03 -27.05
CA LEU A 129 23.52 -23.48 -28.24
C LEU A 129 24.91 -24.09 -28.51
N MET A 130 25.64 -24.45 -27.45
CA MET A 130 26.98 -25.04 -27.52
C MET A 130 26.99 -26.58 -27.61
N ASN A 131 25.86 -27.26 -27.49
CA ASN A 131 25.81 -28.72 -27.47
C ASN A 131 26.27 -29.32 -28.82
N LYS A 132 27.18 -30.30 -28.84
CA LYS A 132 27.67 -30.89 -30.09
C LYS A 132 26.74 -31.97 -30.66
N ASP A 133 25.91 -32.57 -29.81
CA ASP A 133 25.02 -33.68 -30.17
C ASP A 133 23.66 -33.20 -30.72
N MET A 134 23.47 -31.88 -30.84
CA MET A 134 22.28 -31.26 -31.46
C MET A 134 22.62 -30.70 -32.84
N ASP A 135 21.74 -30.91 -33.82
CA ASP A 135 21.83 -30.24 -35.11
C ASP A 135 21.42 -28.75 -35.02
N GLN A 136 21.66 -27.99 -36.10
CA GLN A 136 21.37 -26.55 -36.12
C GLN A 136 19.87 -26.22 -35.95
N LYS A 137 18.98 -27.10 -36.43
CA LYS A 137 17.52 -26.92 -36.31
C LYS A 137 17.06 -27.16 -34.88
N GLN A 138 17.54 -28.21 -34.22
CA GLN A 138 17.25 -28.54 -32.83
C GLN A 138 17.72 -27.43 -31.89
N LYS A 139 18.94 -26.93 -32.09
CA LYS A 139 19.45 -25.77 -31.32
C LYS A 139 18.62 -24.52 -31.54
N GLY A 140 18.25 -24.24 -32.78
CA GLY A 140 17.41 -23.10 -33.12
C GLY A 140 16.05 -23.15 -32.43
N ILE A 141 15.39 -24.32 -32.43
CA ILE A 141 14.09 -24.51 -31.79
C ILE A 141 14.22 -24.43 -30.27
N ALA A 142 15.05 -25.27 -29.65
CA ALA A 142 15.15 -25.31 -28.18
C ALA A 142 15.73 -24.02 -27.61
N GLY A 143 16.79 -23.49 -28.22
CA GLY A 143 17.40 -22.22 -27.82
C GLY A 143 16.45 -21.05 -28.00
N GLY A 144 15.72 -21.00 -29.11
CA GLY A 144 14.70 -19.98 -29.36
C GLY A 144 13.58 -20.00 -28.31
N ILE A 145 13.02 -21.18 -28.01
CA ILE A 145 11.98 -21.33 -26.98
C ILE A 145 12.52 -20.93 -25.59
N ALA A 146 13.74 -21.33 -25.25
CA ALA A 146 14.36 -20.98 -23.97
C ALA A 146 14.60 -19.46 -23.84
N ILE A 147 15.03 -18.78 -24.92
CA ILE A 147 15.19 -17.33 -24.93
C ILE A 147 13.83 -16.64 -24.74
N VAL A 148 12.79 -17.07 -25.45
CA VAL A 148 11.43 -16.52 -25.28
C VAL A 148 10.93 -16.73 -23.86
N ALA A 149 11.13 -17.93 -23.30
CA ALA A 149 10.77 -18.24 -21.92
C ALA A 149 11.51 -17.36 -20.90
N LEU A 150 12.82 -17.14 -21.09
CA LEU A 150 13.60 -16.22 -20.27
C LEU A 150 13.05 -14.79 -20.35
N VAL A 151 12.75 -14.29 -21.55
CA VAL A 151 12.19 -12.93 -21.72
C VAL A 151 10.86 -12.80 -20.98
N ILE A 152 9.97 -13.78 -21.11
CA ILE A 152 8.69 -13.81 -20.38
C ILE A 152 8.95 -13.82 -18.86
N ALA A 153 9.77 -14.74 -18.37
CA ALA A 153 10.07 -14.86 -16.95
C ALA A 153 10.71 -13.57 -16.39
N ALA A 154 11.64 -12.96 -17.12
CA ALA A 154 12.26 -11.70 -16.78
C ALA A 154 11.24 -10.56 -16.68
N MET A 155 10.33 -10.40 -17.66
CA MET A 155 9.29 -9.37 -17.62
C MET A 155 8.39 -9.49 -16.38
N PHE A 156 8.03 -10.71 -16.00
CA PHE A 156 7.25 -10.95 -14.78
C PHE A 156 8.08 -10.76 -13.50
N GLY A 157 9.39 -11.03 -13.56
CA GLY A 157 10.36 -10.85 -12.48
C GLY A 157 10.71 -9.40 -12.16
N ILE A 158 10.60 -8.49 -13.13
CA ILE A 158 10.87 -7.07 -12.94
C ILE A 158 9.71 -6.40 -12.18
N SER A 159 10.06 -5.59 -11.18
CA SER A 159 9.13 -4.68 -10.51
C SER A 159 9.38 -3.25 -10.99
N PHE A 160 8.62 -2.80 -12.00
CA PHE A 160 8.76 -1.46 -12.59
C PHE A 160 8.37 -0.33 -11.64
N ASN A 161 7.29 -0.53 -10.88
CA ASN A 161 6.80 0.41 -9.87
C ASN A 161 6.85 -0.26 -8.49
N PRO A 162 8.04 -0.42 -7.90
CA PRO A 162 8.21 -1.14 -6.65
C PRO A 162 7.57 -0.39 -5.47
N PRO A 163 6.73 -1.07 -4.66
CA PRO A 163 6.16 -0.48 -3.46
C PRO A 163 7.25 -0.16 -2.44
N SER A 164 7.08 0.95 -1.69
CA SER A 164 8.05 1.42 -0.70
C SER A 164 7.38 1.90 0.58
N VAL A 165 8.07 1.75 1.71
CA VAL A 165 7.57 2.21 3.02
C VAL A 165 7.18 3.69 2.97
N GLU A 166 7.95 4.52 2.26
CA GLU A 166 7.70 5.95 2.12
C GLU A 166 6.40 6.22 1.37
N GLN A 167 6.10 5.45 0.31
CA GLN A 167 4.82 5.55 -0.42
C GLN A 167 3.64 5.15 0.45
N TYR A 168 3.74 4.06 1.23
CA TYR A 168 2.67 3.67 2.16
C TYR A 168 2.51 4.68 3.30
N THR A 169 3.61 5.27 3.77
CA THR A 169 3.56 6.34 4.78
C THR A 169 2.86 7.57 4.23
N GLN A 170 3.19 7.99 3.01
CA GLN A 170 2.52 9.11 2.33
C GLN A 170 1.03 8.83 2.08
N GLN A 171 0.69 7.62 1.64
CA GLN A 171 -0.71 7.23 1.42
C GLN A 171 -1.50 7.17 2.74
N ALA A 172 -0.90 6.62 3.80
CA ALA A 172 -1.50 6.62 5.13
C ALA A 172 -1.69 8.05 5.66
N GLN A 173 -0.72 8.94 5.42
CA GLN A 173 -0.83 10.34 5.83
C GLN A 173 -1.90 11.07 5.02
N GLN A 174 -1.99 10.83 3.70
CA GLN A 174 -3.00 11.44 2.84
C GLN A 174 -4.42 10.95 3.18
N THR A 175 -4.58 9.69 3.56
CA THR A 175 -5.87 9.15 4.03
C THR A 175 -6.20 9.56 5.47
N ALA A 176 -5.20 9.93 6.27
CA ALA A 176 -5.39 10.53 7.60
C ALA A 176 -5.67 12.04 7.54
N LEU A 177 -5.48 12.70 6.40
CA LEU A 177 -5.90 14.09 6.23
C LEU A 177 -7.44 14.15 6.37
N PRO A 178 -7.98 15.14 7.09
CA PRO A 178 -9.42 15.32 7.17
C PRO A 178 -9.98 15.50 5.76
N GLN A 179 -11.03 14.76 5.42
CA GLN A 179 -11.70 14.87 4.12
C GLN A 179 -12.19 16.29 3.82
N PHE A 180 -12.31 17.13 4.85
CA PHE A 180 -12.58 18.56 4.81
C PHE A 180 -11.45 19.33 5.53
N PRO A 181 -10.29 19.52 4.90
CA PRO A 181 -9.09 20.01 5.58
C PRO A 181 -9.23 21.46 6.05
N GLU A 182 -9.94 22.32 5.30
CA GLU A 182 -10.16 23.72 5.68
C GLU A 182 -11.08 23.84 6.89
N GLU A 183 -12.21 23.14 6.89
CA GLU A 183 -13.17 23.17 7.99
C GLU A 183 -12.57 22.55 9.26
N SER A 184 -11.85 21.44 9.12
CA SER A 184 -11.17 20.80 10.24
C SER A 184 -10.08 21.71 10.81
N ALA A 185 -9.34 22.45 9.96
CA ALA A 185 -8.37 23.44 10.43
C ALA A 185 -9.03 24.59 11.21
N VAL A 186 -10.21 25.05 10.80
CA VAL A 186 -10.99 26.04 11.55
C VAL A 186 -11.40 25.49 12.92
N ILE A 187 -11.89 24.24 13.00
CA ILE A 187 -12.25 23.62 14.28
C ILE A 187 -11.03 23.40 15.18
N ILE A 188 -9.92 22.90 14.63
CA ILE A 188 -8.66 22.71 15.37
C ILE A 188 -8.14 24.05 15.90
N LYS A 189 -8.28 25.13 15.14
CA LYS A 189 -7.87 26.47 15.57
C LYS A 189 -8.63 26.94 16.80
N TYR A 190 -9.93 26.64 16.89
CA TYR A 190 -10.75 27.03 18.04
C TYR A 190 -10.61 26.06 19.22
N THR A 191 -10.64 24.75 18.98
CA THR A 191 -10.77 23.74 20.04
C THR A 191 -9.45 23.01 20.35
N GLY A 192 -8.41 23.24 19.55
CA GLY A 192 -7.12 22.55 19.61
C GLY A 192 -7.12 21.13 19.01
N LYS A 193 -8.27 20.58 18.59
CA LYS A 193 -8.44 19.21 18.07
C LYS A 193 -9.56 19.16 17.02
N ASP A 194 -9.53 18.21 16.09
CA ASP A 194 -10.65 17.99 15.15
C ASP A 194 -11.75 17.19 15.85
N LEU A 195 -12.50 17.85 16.74
CA LEU A 195 -13.59 17.25 17.50
C LEU A 195 -14.82 18.16 17.47
N VAL A 196 -15.89 17.64 16.90
CA VAL A 196 -17.20 18.29 16.82
C VAL A 196 -18.29 17.39 17.40
N PHE A 197 -19.41 18.01 17.78
CA PHE A 197 -20.54 17.34 18.41
C PHE A 197 -21.81 17.57 17.60
N TRP A 198 -22.66 16.55 17.45
CA TRP A 198 -23.92 16.67 16.70
C TRP A 198 -25.01 15.77 17.26
N THR A 199 -26.25 15.99 16.81
CA THR A 199 -27.41 15.15 17.14
C THR A 199 -27.90 14.40 15.90
N LYS A 200 -28.73 13.36 16.06
CA LYS A 200 -29.31 12.66 14.90
C LYS A 200 -30.28 13.55 14.11
N ALA A 201 -31.00 14.43 14.80
CA ALA A 201 -32.05 15.28 14.24
C ALA A 201 -31.55 16.61 13.63
N GLY A 202 -30.43 17.15 14.09
CA GLY A 202 -29.86 18.40 13.59
C GLY A 202 -29.17 18.25 12.23
N THR A 203 -29.04 19.33 11.46
CA THR A 203 -28.28 19.37 10.19
C THR A 203 -26.90 20.02 10.32
N VAL A 204 -26.54 20.43 11.54
CA VAL A 204 -25.28 21.13 11.84
C VAL A 204 -24.49 20.40 12.92
N TYR A 205 -23.20 20.70 13.01
CA TYR A 205 -22.33 20.27 14.10
C TYR A 205 -21.83 21.48 14.92
N HIS A 206 -21.49 21.20 16.18
CA HIS A 206 -21.21 22.17 17.25
C HIS A 206 -19.80 21.99 17.81
N LEU A 207 -19.25 23.06 18.40
CA LEU A 207 -17.86 23.09 18.88
C LEU A 207 -17.64 22.36 20.20
N CYS A 208 -18.67 22.22 21.03
CA CYS A 208 -18.56 21.52 22.30
C CYS A 208 -19.87 20.86 22.73
N GLU A 209 -19.77 19.94 23.67
CA GLU A 209 -20.92 19.27 24.26
C GLU A 209 -21.89 20.25 24.94
N LYS A 210 -21.42 21.38 25.49
CA LYS A 210 -22.22 22.31 26.30
C LYS A 210 -23.07 23.31 25.48
N ALA A 211 -22.99 23.27 24.15
CA ALA A 211 -23.65 24.24 23.27
C ALA A 211 -25.18 24.21 23.44
N SER A 212 -25.79 25.32 23.87
CA SER A 212 -27.21 25.36 24.25
C SER A 212 -28.17 24.81 23.18
N ASP A 213 -27.86 25.00 21.89
CA ASP A 213 -28.66 24.49 20.79
C ASP A 213 -28.49 22.97 20.60
N LEU A 214 -27.29 22.41 20.78
CA LEU A 214 -27.04 20.96 20.83
C LEU A 214 -27.84 20.30 21.98
N GLN A 215 -27.88 20.94 23.14
CA GLN A 215 -28.71 20.51 24.28
C GLN A 215 -30.20 20.55 23.97
N ARG A 216 -30.68 21.47 23.13
CA ARG A 216 -32.10 21.55 22.77
C ARG A 216 -32.48 20.54 21.68
N GLU A 217 -31.57 20.28 20.76
CA GLU A 217 -31.77 19.35 19.64
C GLU A 217 -31.68 17.89 20.06
N SER A 218 -30.91 17.57 21.10
CA SER A 218 -30.77 16.21 21.61
C SER A 218 -31.99 15.82 22.48
N LYS A 219 -33.17 15.72 21.84
CA LYS A 219 -34.43 15.27 22.46
C LYS A 219 -34.34 13.81 22.93
N ASP A 220 -33.53 13.00 22.24
CA ASP A 220 -33.29 11.59 22.56
C ASP A 220 -32.17 11.40 23.61
N SER A 221 -31.76 12.47 24.30
CA SER A 221 -30.67 12.48 25.30
C SER A 221 -29.35 11.87 24.84
N THR A 222 -29.12 11.79 23.52
CA THR A 222 -27.90 11.25 22.90
C THR A 222 -27.23 12.35 22.07
N ILE A 223 -25.92 12.51 22.26
CA ILE A 223 -25.05 13.43 21.51
C ILE A 223 -23.95 12.58 20.88
N TYR A 224 -23.64 12.81 19.61
CA TYR A 224 -22.54 12.16 18.92
C TYR A 224 -21.32 13.08 18.90
N SER A 225 -20.12 12.51 18.96
CA SER A 225 -18.86 13.25 18.83
C SER A 225 -17.90 12.56 17.87
N GLY A 226 -17.14 13.33 17.11
CA GLY A 226 -16.21 12.82 16.11
C GLY A 226 -15.52 13.95 15.32
N THR A 227 -14.84 13.62 14.23
CA THR A 227 -14.20 14.61 13.34
C THR A 227 -15.22 15.35 12.47
N VAL A 228 -14.84 16.49 11.89
CA VAL A 228 -15.69 17.19 10.90
C VAL A 228 -16.08 16.25 9.75
N ALA A 229 -15.13 15.43 9.26
CA ALA A 229 -15.41 14.44 8.22
C ALA A 229 -16.48 13.41 8.64
N GLN A 230 -16.48 12.97 9.90
CA GLN A 230 -17.51 12.07 10.43
C GLN A 230 -18.86 12.78 10.58
N ALA A 231 -18.88 14.07 10.91
CA ALA A 231 -20.12 14.84 10.98
C ALA A 231 -20.78 14.95 9.59
N HIS A 232 -20.02 15.29 8.56
CA HIS A 232 -20.50 15.31 7.16
C HIS A 232 -20.99 13.95 6.68
N ALA A 233 -20.26 12.87 6.99
CA ALA A 233 -20.69 11.50 6.69
C ALA A 233 -22.02 11.11 7.39
N ASN A 234 -22.38 11.80 8.48
CA ASN A 234 -23.66 11.64 9.19
C ASN A 234 -24.70 12.70 8.80
N GLY A 235 -24.54 13.33 7.63
CA GLY A 235 -25.48 14.29 7.06
C GLY A 235 -25.53 15.63 7.80
N LYS A 236 -24.39 16.08 8.34
CA LYS A 236 -24.26 17.43 8.92
C LYS A 236 -23.55 18.34 7.93
N ASP A 237 -24.28 19.28 7.37
CA ASP A 237 -23.85 20.05 6.19
C ASP A 237 -22.81 21.13 6.52
N ARG A 238 -22.79 21.64 7.76
CA ARG A 238 -21.92 22.74 8.17
C ARG A 238 -21.78 22.91 9.68
N LEU A 239 -20.78 23.70 10.07
CA LEU A 239 -20.66 24.26 11.42
C LEU A 239 -21.87 25.15 11.73
N THR A 240 -22.29 25.15 13.00
CA THR A 240 -23.28 26.10 13.54
C THR A 240 -23.00 27.54 13.10
N LEU A 241 -24.06 28.31 12.78
CA LEU A 241 -23.91 29.73 12.45
C LEU A 241 -23.63 30.59 13.70
N LYS A 242 -23.82 30.03 14.91
CA LYS A 242 -23.67 30.71 16.19
C LYS A 242 -22.31 30.43 16.85
N VAL A 243 -21.25 30.43 16.05
CA VAL A 243 -19.88 30.12 16.49
C VAL A 243 -19.46 30.98 17.68
N GLU A 244 -19.71 32.29 17.64
CA GLU A 244 -19.34 33.23 18.71
C GLU A 244 -20.06 33.00 20.05
N GLU A 245 -21.32 32.56 19.99
CA GLU A 245 -22.11 32.24 21.17
C GLU A 245 -21.63 30.92 21.77
N GLU A 246 -21.36 29.91 20.94
CA GLU A 246 -20.80 28.64 21.38
C GLU A 246 -19.40 28.80 21.97
N LEU A 247 -18.53 29.60 21.37
CA LEU A 247 -17.19 29.87 21.91
C LEU A 247 -17.25 30.39 23.36
N LYS A 248 -18.21 31.28 23.68
CA LYS A 248 -18.44 31.79 25.04
C LYS A 248 -18.99 30.71 25.97
N GLN A 249 -19.98 29.95 25.52
CA GLN A 249 -20.59 28.86 26.31
C GLN A 249 -19.62 27.70 26.58
N CYS A 250 -18.73 27.44 25.64
CA CYS A 250 -17.72 26.40 25.69
C CYS A 250 -16.44 26.84 26.44
N GLY A 251 -16.32 28.12 26.79
CA GLY A 251 -15.13 28.66 27.47
C GLY A 251 -13.88 28.68 26.58
N ILE A 252 -14.05 28.76 25.26
CA ILE A 252 -12.96 28.75 24.28
C ILE A 252 -12.52 30.20 24.05
N SER A 253 -11.33 30.55 24.50
CA SER A 253 -10.73 31.87 24.24
C SER A 253 -10.14 31.92 22.83
N VAL A 254 -10.80 32.66 21.93
CA VAL A 254 -10.27 32.91 20.58
C VAL A 254 -9.12 33.91 20.69
N THR A 255 -7.92 33.53 20.27
CA THR A 255 -6.89 34.53 19.95
C THR A 255 -7.31 35.23 18.66
N PRO A 256 -7.51 36.56 18.64
CA PRO A 256 -7.96 37.26 17.44
C PRO A 256 -6.99 37.02 16.28
N VAL A 257 -7.54 36.66 15.12
CA VAL A 257 -6.79 36.64 13.86
C VAL A 257 -6.71 38.09 13.41
N PRO A 258 -5.52 38.68 13.21
CA PRO A 258 -5.46 39.95 12.52
C PRO A 258 -6.06 39.76 11.12
N ALA A 259 -7.02 40.62 10.77
CA ALA A 259 -7.65 40.60 9.46
C ALA A 259 -6.58 40.58 8.38
N ALA A 260 -6.59 39.56 7.52
CA ALA A 260 -5.75 39.56 6.34
C ALA A 260 -6.12 40.80 5.50
N PRO A 261 -5.16 41.65 5.10
CA PRO A 261 -5.46 42.79 4.26
C PRO A 261 -6.06 42.30 2.93
N LEU A 262 -7.18 42.91 2.54
CA LEU A 262 -7.82 42.70 1.24
C LEU A 262 -6.78 42.95 0.13
N PRO A 263 -6.66 42.08 -0.90
CA PRO A 263 -5.81 42.36 -2.04
C PRO A 263 -6.31 43.64 -2.73
N THR A 264 -5.41 44.62 -2.86
CA THR A 264 -5.69 45.87 -3.57
C THR A 264 -6.02 45.57 -5.03
N PRO A 265 -7.09 46.12 -5.61
CA PRO A 265 -7.39 45.93 -7.02
C PRO A 265 -6.25 46.52 -7.86
N THR A 266 -5.56 45.65 -8.61
CA THR A 266 -4.61 46.02 -9.64
C THR A 266 -5.34 46.85 -10.70
N ARG A 267 -5.11 48.16 -10.68
CA ARG A 267 -5.57 49.06 -11.75
C ARG A 267 -4.76 48.69 -13.01
N LYS A 268 -5.48 48.34 -14.08
CA LYS A 268 -4.93 48.10 -15.42
C LYS A 268 -4.10 49.27 -15.91
#